data_AF-A0A950YBC7-F1
#
_entry.id   AF-A0A950YBC7-F1
#
_cell.length_a   1.000
_cell.length_b   1.000
_cell.length_c   1.000
_cell.angle_alpha   90.00
_cell.angle_beta   90.00
_cell.angle_gamma   90.00
#
_symmetry.space_group_name_H-M   'P 1'
#
loop_
_entity.id
_entity.type
_entity.pdbx_description
1 polymer ?
#
loop_
_entity_poly.entity_id
_entity_poly.type
_entity_poly.pdbx_seq_one_letter_code
_entity_poly.pdbx_strand_id
1 'polypeptide(L)'
;MPEQDHIGDDELVALLDGELPSQRALAAEAHLRDCALCRAGLAAHREVSSLYAQFHEEALKPHLTPQTWPALALPKRRFTPVYGWVGALAASFAIATLVFIYQRHSESSRFLEILDRSEAAPSRHPDRIQITAAGLTWIRSASDQDRRIGALFVKAHYNWDDPLSAHSFAAWRKLLRQKRDHLSSLSTGDRQVHLYVIRTETGDSSLRSATLTLRSNDLAALKGAFRFEGDRLVQLQDAGPASQATPAAQSKKAPPMRETPVTPSDELRVLAALDEIGADVNDPVTVQTDRARRHVVVTGVGIQPSRQIEIRRKLLALPRTVVTFLSHVPVAHLPASKNFLPSDTNAAARHFLEERAGGPQQLETIAEKSLDASRDSLAYAHALDGLAEKFPVMIESTLTPEDKATLLVLRHRHAKALERNLALLADSLAPLLPARPQPEATVPRLDTSWQTGAEKLYEDERRLDDTVAHLLGALFSKQQTESALGSLTHDIQNVQTEVRAQAAVP
;
A
#
# COMPACT_ATOMS: atom_id res chain seq x y z
N MET A 1 -15.35 -34.99 11.57
CA MET A 1 -14.38 -35.43 10.54
C MET A 1 -13.10 -34.65 10.81
N PRO A 2 -11.92 -35.30 10.90
CA PRO A 2 -10.70 -34.58 11.18
C PRO A 2 -10.42 -33.61 10.03
N GLU A 3 -10.04 -32.39 10.38
CA GLU A 3 -9.50 -31.36 9.48
C GLU A 3 -8.20 -31.93 8.90
N GLN A 4 -8.27 -32.46 7.68
CA GLN A 4 -7.11 -33.05 7.03
C GLN A 4 -6.23 -31.93 6.49
N ASP A 5 -5.03 -31.79 7.02
CA ASP A 5 -3.99 -30.93 6.45
C ASP A 5 -3.79 -31.29 4.97
N HIS A 6 -4.05 -30.32 4.09
CA HIS A 6 -3.84 -30.41 2.66
C HIS A 6 -2.41 -29.98 2.30
N ILE A 7 -1.86 -30.55 1.24
CA ILE A 7 -0.59 -30.08 0.66
C ILE A 7 -0.79 -28.66 0.12
N GLY A 8 0.09 -27.73 0.50
CA GLY A 8 0.06 -26.36 -0.01
C GLY A 8 0.45 -26.27 -1.50
N ASP A 9 -0.01 -25.23 -2.19
CA ASP A 9 0.21 -25.06 -3.63
C ASP A 9 1.70 -25.02 -4.01
N ASP A 10 2.54 -24.36 -3.20
CA ASP A 10 3.99 -24.29 -3.43
C ASP A 10 4.64 -25.69 -3.41
N GLU A 11 4.15 -26.59 -2.55
CA GLU A 11 4.64 -27.96 -2.45
C GLU A 11 4.11 -28.84 -3.60
N LEU A 12 2.91 -28.57 -4.12
CA LEU A 12 2.40 -29.22 -5.34
C LEU A 12 3.19 -28.82 -6.59
N VAL A 13 3.59 -27.55 -6.71
CA VAL A 13 4.44 -27.04 -7.81
C VAL A 13 5.84 -27.64 -7.72
N ALA A 14 6.48 -27.59 -6.54
CA ALA A 14 7.80 -28.17 -6.37
C ALA A 14 7.81 -29.71 -6.54
N LEU A 15 6.68 -30.39 -6.28
CA LEU A 15 6.52 -31.82 -6.61
C LEU A 15 6.44 -32.04 -8.12
N LEU A 16 5.73 -31.16 -8.84
CA LEU A 16 5.59 -31.20 -10.30
C LEU A 16 6.95 -31.02 -11.01
N ASP A 17 7.77 -30.10 -10.52
CA ASP A 17 9.06 -29.75 -11.10
C ASP A 17 10.20 -30.70 -10.67
N GLY A 18 9.92 -31.63 -9.74
CA GLY A 18 10.91 -32.58 -9.22
C GLY A 18 11.91 -31.95 -8.25
N GLU A 19 11.59 -30.80 -7.67
CA GLU A 19 12.42 -30.06 -6.73
C GLU A 19 12.20 -30.48 -5.26
N LEU A 20 11.15 -31.27 -4.99
CA LEU A 20 10.91 -31.77 -3.63
C LEU A 20 11.99 -32.78 -3.19
N PRO A 21 12.51 -32.67 -1.94
CA PRO A 21 13.35 -33.71 -1.35
C PRO A 21 12.63 -35.07 -1.36
N SER A 22 13.36 -36.15 -1.67
CA SER A 22 12.77 -37.47 -1.93
C SER A 22 11.83 -37.98 -0.83
N GLN A 23 12.13 -37.69 0.43
CA GLN A 23 11.28 -38.08 1.56
C GLN A 23 9.93 -37.35 1.58
N ARG A 24 9.92 -36.05 1.26
CA ARG A 24 8.68 -35.26 1.16
C ARG A 24 7.92 -35.59 -0.12
N ALA A 25 8.61 -35.86 -1.23
CA ALA A 25 7.97 -36.27 -2.48
C ALA A 25 7.15 -37.55 -2.27
N LEU A 26 7.71 -38.55 -1.60
CA LEU A 26 7.01 -39.79 -1.25
C LEU A 26 5.79 -39.55 -0.35
N ALA A 27 5.90 -38.65 0.63
CA ALA A 27 4.78 -38.30 1.50
C ALA A 27 3.65 -37.58 0.75
N ALA A 28 4.00 -36.63 -0.11
CA ALA A 28 3.07 -35.92 -0.97
C ALA A 28 2.38 -36.87 -1.96
N GLU A 29 3.14 -37.77 -2.59
CA GLU A 29 2.59 -38.81 -3.47
C GLU A 29 1.66 -39.78 -2.74
N ALA A 30 1.96 -40.15 -1.49
CA ALA A 30 1.07 -40.96 -0.68
C ALA A 30 -0.24 -40.22 -0.39
N HIS A 31 -0.15 -38.96 0.06
CA HIS A 31 -1.33 -38.13 0.33
C HIS A 31 -2.18 -37.90 -0.93
N LEU A 32 -1.57 -37.70 -2.09
CA LEU A 32 -2.28 -37.55 -3.37
C LEU A 32 -3.07 -38.79 -3.78
N ARG A 33 -2.74 -39.99 -3.29
CA ARG A 33 -3.57 -41.19 -3.56
C ARG A 33 -4.91 -41.12 -2.84
N ASP A 34 -4.92 -40.51 -1.65
CA ASP A 34 -6.06 -40.52 -0.74
C ASP A 34 -6.86 -39.20 -0.77
N CYS A 35 -6.25 -38.08 -1.19
CA CYS A 35 -6.89 -36.77 -1.22
C CYS A 35 -7.35 -36.36 -2.63
N ALA A 36 -8.66 -36.26 -2.85
CA ALA A 36 -9.22 -35.78 -4.12
C ALA A 36 -8.95 -34.28 -4.38
N LEU A 37 -8.90 -33.46 -3.33
CA LEU A 37 -8.69 -32.01 -3.45
C LEU A 37 -7.27 -31.68 -3.92
N CYS A 38 -6.24 -32.27 -3.29
CA CYS A 38 -4.86 -32.08 -3.72
C CYS A 38 -4.59 -32.65 -5.12
N ARG A 39 -5.29 -33.73 -5.52
CA ARG A 39 -5.22 -34.23 -6.92
C ARG A 39 -5.78 -33.23 -7.92
N ALA A 40 -6.90 -32.59 -7.59
CA ALA A 40 -7.47 -31.55 -8.45
C ALA A 40 -6.53 -30.35 -8.55
N GLY A 41 -5.91 -29.92 -7.44
CA GLY A 41 -4.88 -28.88 -7.43
C GLY A 41 -3.68 -29.23 -8.32
N LEU A 42 -3.10 -30.43 -8.17
CA LEU A 42 -1.98 -30.88 -9.02
C LEU A 42 -2.36 -30.95 -10.50
N ALA A 43 -3.59 -31.37 -10.82
CA ALA A 43 -4.08 -31.41 -12.20
C ALA A 43 -4.19 -29.99 -12.82
N ALA A 44 -4.66 -29.01 -12.04
CA ALA A 44 -4.71 -27.62 -12.47
C ALA A 44 -3.31 -27.06 -12.78
N HIS A 45 -2.31 -27.36 -11.94
CA HIS A 45 -0.92 -26.96 -12.21
C HIS A 45 -0.36 -27.62 -13.48
N ARG A 46 -0.63 -28.92 -13.70
CA ARG A 46 -0.23 -29.63 -14.93
C ARG A 46 -0.79 -28.98 -16.19
N GLU A 47 -2.06 -28.57 -16.14
CA GLU A 47 -2.73 -27.90 -17.25
C GLU A 47 -2.03 -26.59 -17.61
N VAL A 48 -1.76 -25.74 -16.61
CA VAL A 48 -1.04 -24.47 -16.81
C VAL A 48 0.36 -24.70 -17.39
N SER A 49 1.13 -25.65 -16.85
CA SER A 49 2.46 -25.97 -17.38
C SER A 49 2.41 -26.48 -18.83
N SER A 50 1.39 -27.25 -19.19
CA SER A 50 1.20 -27.72 -20.57
C SER A 50 0.87 -26.58 -21.54
N LEU A 51 0.02 -25.62 -21.13
CA LEU A 51 -0.30 -24.43 -21.92
C LEU A 51 0.93 -23.56 -22.15
N TYR A 52 1.78 -23.40 -21.14
CA TYR A 52 3.05 -22.69 -21.28
C TYR A 52 4.01 -23.40 -22.24
N ALA A 53 4.15 -24.72 -22.14
CA ALA A 53 4.99 -25.49 -23.06
C ALA A 53 4.51 -25.37 -24.50
N GLN A 54 3.19 -25.42 -24.74
CA GLN A 54 2.59 -25.22 -26.05
C GLN A 54 2.87 -23.81 -26.58
N PHE A 55 2.63 -22.78 -25.77
CA PHE A 55 2.94 -21.40 -26.12
C PHE A 55 4.43 -21.21 -26.43
N HIS A 56 5.31 -21.86 -25.68
CA HIS A 56 6.75 -21.79 -25.91
C HIS A 56 7.15 -22.42 -27.26
N GLU A 57 6.59 -23.58 -27.61
CA GLU A 57 6.84 -24.21 -28.91
C GLU A 57 6.23 -23.42 -30.08
N GLU A 58 5.00 -22.94 -29.95
CA GLU A 58 4.24 -22.35 -31.06
C GLU A 58 4.56 -20.87 -31.28
N ALA A 59 4.78 -20.11 -30.20
CA ALA A 59 4.92 -18.66 -30.26
C ALA A 59 6.32 -18.15 -29.89
N LEU A 60 7.12 -18.88 -29.09
CA LEU A 60 8.47 -18.40 -28.75
C LEU A 60 9.54 -19.01 -29.66
N LYS A 61 9.58 -20.33 -29.83
CA LYS A 61 10.62 -20.99 -30.64
C LYS A 61 10.74 -20.50 -32.08
N PRO A 62 9.66 -20.24 -32.86
CA PRO A 62 9.79 -19.77 -34.23
C PRO A 62 10.46 -18.39 -34.34
N HIS A 63 10.39 -17.59 -33.27
CA HIS A 63 10.98 -16.25 -33.20
C HIS A 63 12.38 -16.25 -32.56
N LEU A 64 12.80 -17.37 -31.97
CA LEU A 64 14.14 -17.57 -31.43
C LEU A 64 15.01 -18.23 -32.50
N THR A 65 15.57 -17.44 -33.43
CA THR A 65 16.61 -17.95 -34.32
C THR A 65 17.84 -18.28 -33.48
N PRO A 66 18.41 -19.51 -33.57
CA PRO A 66 19.65 -19.83 -32.87
C PRO A 66 20.75 -18.95 -33.46
N GLN A 67 21.08 -17.86 -32.77
CA GLN A 67 22.27 -17.09 -33.09
C GLN A 67 23.47 -18.01 -32.85
N THR A 68 24.22 -18.30 -33.92
CA THR A 68 25.54 -18.87 -33.80
C THR A 68 26.43 -17.81 -33.18
N TRP A 69 26.61 -17.94 -31.87
CA TRP A 69 27.51 -17.06 -31.14
C TRP A 69 28.90 -17.18 -31.79
N PRO A 70 29.53 -16.05 -32.18
CA PRO A 70 30.89 -16.09 -32.67
C PRO A 70 31.74 -16.77 -31.61
N ALA A 71 32.55 -17.75 -32.02
CA ALA A 71 33.38 -18.51 -31.11
C ALA A 71 34.18 -17.53 -30.23
N LEU A 72 33.88 -17.53 -28.93
CA LEU A 72 34.59 -16.76 -27.93
C LEU A 72 36.02 -17.31 -27.87
N ALA A 73 36.90 -16.77 -28.72
CA ALA A 73 38.32 -17.03 -28.68
C ALA A 73 38.91 -16.34 -27.44
N LEU A 74 38.71 -16.98 -26.28
CA LEU A 74 39.31 -16.54 -25.03
C LEU A 74 40.84 -16.66 -25.19
N PRO A 75 41.60 -15.57 -25.00
CA PRO A 75 43.05 -15.66 -25.04
C PRO A 75 43.51 -16.64 -23.95
N LYS A 76 44.31 -17.64 -24.33
CA LYS A 76 44.97 -18.58 -23.41
C LYS A 76 45.94 -17.81 -22.51
N ARG A 77 45.41 -17.15 -21.49
CA ARG A 77 46.19 -16.47 -20.46
C ARG A 77 46.56 -17.54 -19.44
N ARG A 78 47.86 -17.82 -19.31
CA ARG A 78 48.41 -18.70 -18.27
C ARG A 78 48.01 -18.12 -16.91
N PHE A 79 47.07 -18.77 -16.24
CA PHE A 79 46.65 -18.40 -14.89
C PHE A 79 47.78 -18.69 -13.91
N THR A 80 48.32 -17.64 -13.29
CA THR A 80 49.03 -17.77 -12.01
C THR A 80 47.97 -17.83 -10.90
N PRO A 81 48.09 -18.77 -9.94
CA PRO A 81 47.06 -19.02 -8.95
C PRO A 81 47.22 -18.06 -7.77
N VAL A 82 46.81 -16.81 -7.95
CA VAL A 82 46.59 -15.88 -6.83
C VAL A 82 45.34 -15.07 -7.19
N TYR A 83 44.34 -15.06 -6.31
CA TYR A 83 43.03 -14.36 -6.42
C TYR A 83 41.86 -15.13 -7.06
N GLY A 84 41.49 -16.28 -6.47
CA GLY A 84 40.22 -16.97 -6.75
C GLY A 84 38.95 -16.21 -6.31
N TRP A 85 39.06 -15.24 -5.40
CA TRP A 85 37.90 -14.52 -4.87
C TRP A 85 37.44 -13.33 -5.72
N VAL A 86 38.32 -12.77 -6.57
CA VAL A 86 37.98 -11.61 -7.41
C VAL A 86 37.18 -12.02 -8.66
N GLY A 87 37.40 -13.24 -9.17
CA GLY A 87 36.65 -13.77 -10.32
C GLY A 87 35.17 -14.03 -10.01
N ALA A 88 34.86 -14.48 -8.79
CA ALA A 88 33.48 -14.75 -8.37
C ALA A 88 32.64 -13.47 -8.24
N LEU A 89 33.23 -12.37 -7.76
CA LEU A 89 32.57 -11.07 -7.66
C LEU A 89 32.33 -10.43 -9.04
N ALA A 90 33.28 -10.55 -9.97
CA ALA A 90 33.11 -10.03 -11.32
C ALA A 90 32.03 -10.79 -12.11
N ALA A 91 31.97 -12.12 -11.96
CA ALA A 91 30.96 -12.95 -12.63
C ALA A 91 29.54 -12.68 -12.10
N SER A 92 29.38 -12.53 -10.78
CA SER A 92 28.08 -12.21 -10.17
C SER A 92 27.59 -10.81 -10.56
N PHE A 93 28.48 -9.81 -10.65
CA PHE A 93 28.10 -8.48 -11.13
C PHE A 93 27.68 -8.50 -12.61
N ALA A 94 28.37 -9.26 -13.46
CA ALA A 94 28.02 -9.42 -14.87
C ALA A 94 26.65 -10.09 -15.04
N ILE A 95 26.37 -11.15 -14.27
CA ILE A 95 25.07 -11.85 -14.29
C ILE A 95 23.95 -10.92 -13.81
N ALA A 96 24.14 -10.20 -12.70
CA ALA A 96 23.15 -9.24 -12.20
C ALA A 96 22.86 -8.13 -13.23
N THR A 97 23.89 -7.64 -13.92
CA THR A 97 23.74 -6.62 -14.97
C THR A 97 22.97 -7.20 -16.17
N LEU A 98 23.24 -8.45 -16.56
CA LEU A 98 22.53 -9.14 -17.64
C LEU A 98 21.05 -9.38 -17.30
N VAL A 99 20.74 -9.82 -16.08
CA VAL A 99 19.37 -9.99 -15.59
C VAL A 99 18.63 -8.65 -15.57
N PHE A 100 19.28 -7.57 -15.11
CA PHE A 100 18.70 -6.22 -15.11
C PHE A 100 18.41 -5.70 -16.52
N ILE A 101 19.31 -5.93 -17.48
CA ILE A 101 19.10 -5.56 -18.90
C ILE A 101 17.96 -6.38 -19.51
N TYR A 102 17.91 -7.69 -19.25
CA TYR A 102 16.88 -8.58 -19.81
C TYR A 102 15.48 -8.24 -19.27
N GLN A 103 15.34 -7.98 -17.97
CA GLN A 103 14.07 -7.56 -17.36
C GLN A 103 13.57 -6.22 -17.92
N ARG A 104 14.47 -5.25 -18.13
CA ARG A 104 14.07 -3.97 -18.77
C ARG A 104 13.63 -4.13 -20.21
N HIS A 105 14.20 -5.10 -20.94
CA HIS A 105 13.88 -5.28 -22.35
C HIS A 105 12.53 -5.98 -22.56
N SER A 106 12.12 -6.88 -21.66
CA SER A 106 10.85 -7.60 -21.75
C SER A 106 9.62 -6.72 -21.50
N GLU A 107 9.72 -5.70 -20.65
CA GLU A 107 8.62 -4.74 -20.42
C GLU A 107 8.38 -3.85 -21.65
N SER A 108 9.47 -3.43 -22.31
CA SER A 108 9.40 -2.53 -23.47
C SER A 108 8.78 -3.22 -24.69
N SER A 109 9.07 -4.51 -24.92
CA SER A 109 8.51 -5.26 -26.04
C SER A 109 7.01 -5.55 -25.84
N ARG A 110 6.60 -5.98 -24.64
CA ARG A 110 5.19 -6.21 -24.31
C ARG A 110 4.35 -4.94 -24.40
N PHE A 111 4.89 -3.81 -23.96
CA PHE A 111 4.22 -2.52 -24.09
C PHE A 111 3.93 -2.18 -25.56
N LEU A 112 4.92 -2.35 -26.45
CA LEU A 112 4.76 -2.07 -27.87
C LEU A 112 3.74 -3.02 -28.53
N GLU A 113 3.75 -4.29 -28.16
CA GLU A 113 2.77 -5.27 -28.65
C GLU A 113 1.34 -4.89 -28.27
N ILE A 114 1.09 -4.55 -27.00
CA ILE A 114 -0.24 -4.11 -26.54
C ILE A 114 -0.64 -2.79 -27.20
N LEU A 115 0.29 -1.85 -27.37
CA LEU A 115 0.02 -0.58 -28.02
C LEU A 115 -0.37 -0.78 -29.49
N ASP A 116 0.40 -1.57 -30.25
CA ASP A 116 0.13 -1.87 -31.66
C ASP A 116 -1.22 -2.57 -31.85
N ARG A 117 -1.51 -3.57 -31.01
CA ARG A 117 -2.83 -4.23 -31.00
C ARG A 117 -3.97 -3.29 -30.65
N SER A 118 -3.74 -2.30 -29.77
CA SER A 118 -4.74 -1.30 -29.42
C SER A 118 -4.93 -0.22 -30.49
N GLU A 119 -3.90 0.09 -31.28
CA GLU A 119 -4.01 0.94 -32.48
C GLU A 119 -4.87 0.26 -33.57
N ALA A 120 -4.74 -1.07 -33.71
CA ALA A 120 -5.50 -1.86 -34.68
C ALA A 120 -6.95 -2.17 -34.24
N ALA A 121 -7.30 -1.97 -32.97
CA ALA A 121 -8.63 -2.21 -32.45
C ALA A 121 -9.63 -1.14 -32.92
N PRO A 122 -10.92 -1.51 -33.14
CA PRO A 122 -11.94 -0.54 -33.55
C PRO A 122 -12.09 0.55 -32.48
N SER A 123 -11.76 1.78 -32.87
CA SER A 123 -11.85 2.95 -31.99
C SER A 123 -13.32 3.23 -31.67
N ARG A 124 -13.69 3.19 -30.38
CA ARG A 124 -14.96 3.74 -29.92
C ARG A 124 -14.74 5.20 -29.58
N HIS A 125 -15.39 6.09 -30.33
CA HIS A 125 -15.47 7.49 -29.94
C HIS A 125 -16.59 7.63 -28.91
N PRO A 126 -16.27 7.92 -27.63
CA PRO A 126 -17.32 8.14 -26.63
C PRO A 126 -18.09 9.43 -26.97
N ASP A 127 -19.41 9.33 -27.11
CA ASP A 127 -20.28 10.50 -27.35
C ASP A 127 -20.19 11.54 -26.23
N ARG A 128 -19.84 11.08 -25.03
CA ARG A 128 -19.73 11.87 -23.81
C ARG A 128 -18.48 11.48 -23.03
N ILE A 129 -17.61 12.45 -22.81
CA ILE A 129 -16.38 12.26 -22.03
C ILE A 129 -16.50 13.03 -20.72
N GLN A 130 -16.37 12.34 -19.60
CA GLN A 130 -16.24 12.97 -18.30
C GLN A 130 -14.79 13.46 -18.12
N ILE A 131 -14.62 14.77 -17.98
CA ILE A 131 -13.33 15.42 -17.78
C ILE A 131 -13.23 15.84 -16.31
N THR A 132 -12.14 15.46 -15.66
CA THR A 132 -11.78 15.91 -14.30
C THR A 132 -10.46 16.65 -14.37
N ALA A 133 -10.47 17.96 -14.11
CA ALA A 133 -9.28 18.80 -14.12
C ALA A 133 -9.33 19.81 -12.97
N ALA A 134 -8.21 20.03 -12.28
CA ALA A 134 -8.12 20.94 -11.11
C ALA A 134 -9.19 20.64 -10.03
N GLY A 135 -9.60 19.37 -9.91
CA GLY A 135 -10.64 18.92 -8.98
C GLY A 135 -12.08 19.33 -9.33
N LEU A 136 -12.31 19.83 -10.54
CA LEU A 136 -13.64 20.01 -11.12
C LEU A 136 -13.92 18.85 -12.07
N THR A 137 -15.16 18.34 -12.06
CA THR A 137 -15.58 17.25 -12.95
C THR A 137 -16.81 17.67 -13.74
N TRP A 138 -16.76 17.57 -15.06
CA TRP A 138 -17.87 17.87 -15.96
C TRP A 138 -17.90 16.88 -17.13
N ILE A 139 -18.99 16.88 -17.89
CA ILE A 139 -19.16 15.99 -19.04
C ILE A 139 -19.20 16.84 -20.30
N ARG A 140 -18.25 16.59 -21.20
CA ARG A 140 -18.20 17.15 -22.55
C ARG A 140 -19.02 16.24 -23.49
N SER A 141 -19.86 16.83 -24.32
CA SER A 141 -20.37 16.17 -25.54
C SER A 141 -19.34 16.31 -26.66
N ALA A 142 -19.28 15.37 -27.60
CA ALA A 142 -18.31 15.41 -28.70
C ALA A 142 -18.22 16.78 -29.43
N SER A 143 -19.31 17.56 -29.45
CA SER A 143 -19.42 18.87 -30.10
C SER A 143 -18.99 20.09 -29.26
N ASP A 144 -18.86 19.97 -27.93
CA ASP A 144 -18.51 21.12 -27.08
C ASP A 144 -17.00 21.31 -26.98
N GLN A 145 -16.53 22.49 -27.42
CA GLN A 145 -15.12 22.83 -27.52
C GLN A 145 -14.66 23.57 -26.26
N ASP A 146 -14.20 22.84 -25.24
CA ASP A 146 -13.53 23.42 -24.07
C ASP A 146 -12.18 24.05 -24.46
N ARG A 147 -12.21 25.29 -24.94
CA ARG A 147 -11.05 25.99 -25.52
C ARG A 147 -9.83 26.04 -24.59
N ARG A 148 -10.04 26.08 -23.27
CA ARG A 148 -8.95 26.18 -22.27
C ARG A 148 -8.18 24.87 -22.10
N ILE A 149 -8.86 23.72 -22.05
CA ILE A 149 -8.19 22.40 -21.94
C ILE A 149 -7.71 21.95 -23.31
N GLY A 150 -8.50 22.16 -24.36
CA GLY A 150 -8.06 21.87 -25.73
C GLY A 150 -6.73 22.56 -26.07
N ALA A 151 -6.52 23.80 -25.62
CA ALA A 151 -5.25 24.49 -25.79
C ALA A 151 -4.05 23.79 -25.13
N LEU A 152 -4.25 23.09 -23.99
CA LEU A 152 -3.18 22.32 -23.33
C LEU A 152 -2.79 21.09 -24.16
N PHE A 153 -3.78 20.35 -24.67
CA PHE A 153 -3.56 19.17 -25.51
C PHE A 153 -2.92 19.55 -26.85
N VAL A 154 -3.40 20.62 -27.49
CA VAL A 154 -2.80 21.17 -28.71
C VAL A 154 -1.36 21.61 -28.46
N LYS A 155 -1.08 22.32 -27.35
CA LYS A 155 0.29 22.70 -26.97
C LYS A 155 1.20 21.49 -26.73
N ALA A 156 0.64 20.37 -26.27
CA ALA A 156 1.37 19.12 -26.06
C ALA A 156 1.50 18.25 -27.32
N HIS A 157 0.98 18.70 -28.47
CA HIS A 157 0.86 17.91 -29.70
C HIS A 157 0.08 16.60 -29.49
N TYR A 158 -0.89 16.61 -28.59
CA TYR A 158 -1.80 15.50 -28.33
C TYR A 158 -3.18 15.81 -28.94
N ASN A 159 -3.80 14.85 -29.61
CA ASN A 159 -5.09 15.05 -30.26
C ASN A 159 -6.22 15.25 -29.23
N TRP A 160 -6.87 16.43 -29.26
CA TRP A 160 -7.96 16.78 -28.35
C TRP A 160 -9.34 16.33 -28.85
N ASP A 161 -9.49 16.07 -30.15
CA ASP A 161 -10.75 15.63 -30.73
C ASP A 161 -11.03 14.16 -30.38
N ASP A 162 -9.96 13.37 -30.24
CA ASP A 162 -10.03 11.96 -29.83
C ASP A 162 -8.98 11.65 -28.74
N PRO A 163 -9.15 12.18 -27.51
CA PRO A 163 -8.12 12.12 -26.48
C PRO A 163 -8.01 10.74 -25.82
N LEU A 164 -9.11 9.97 -25.83
CA LEU A 164 -9.21 8.60 -25.30
C LEU A 164 -9.02 7.57 -26.41
N SER A 165 -7.92 7.68 -27.15
CA SER A 165 -7.59 6.78 -28.26
C SER A 165 -6.16 6.31 -28.18
N ALA A 166 -5.98 5.01 -28.39
CA ALA A 166 -4.67 4.39 -28.50
C ALA A 166 -3.86 4.99 -29.66
N HIS A 167 -4.53 5.34 -30.76
CA HIS A 167 -3.91 6.00 -31.90
C HIS A 167 -3.35 7.39 -31.54
N SER A 168 -4.16 8.23 -30.87
CA SER A 168 -3.71 9.54 -30.39
C SER A 168 -2.54 9.45 -29.41
N PHE A 169 -2.58 8.45 -28.52
CA PHE A 169 -1.50 8.16 -27.58
C PHE A 169 -0.21 7.75 -28.29
N ALA A 170 -0.30 6.84 -29.25
CA ALA A 170 0.85 6.37 -30.01
C ALA A 170 1.46 7.46 -30.91
N ALA A 171 0.62 8.25 -31.58
CA ALA A 171 1.06 9.37 -32.42
C ALA A 171 1.87 10.38 -31.59
N TRP A 172 1.37 10.78 -30.43
CA TRP A 172 2.10 11.64 -29.50
C TRP A 172 3.41 10.99 -29.05
N ARG A 173 3.39 9.72 -28.64
CA ARG A 173 4.60 8.99 -28.19
C ARG A 173 5.68 8.85 -29.27
N LYS A 174 5.29 8.76 -30.55
CA LYS A 174 6.23 8.68 -31.70
C LYS A 174 7.04 9.97 -31.87
N LEU A 175 6.51 11.12 -31.42
CA LEU A 175 7.19 12.42 -31.49
C LEU A 175 8.24 12.64 -30.38
N LEU A 176 8.25 11.81 -29.34
CA LEU A 176 9.13 11.97 -28.16
C LEU A 176 10.51 11.33 -28.39
N ARG A 177 11.58 12.09 -28.09
CA ARG A 177 12.97 11.63 -28.16
C ARG A 177 13.37 10.88 -26.89
N GLN A 178 13.04 11.42 -25.73
CA GLN A 178 13.22 10.79 -24.42
C GLN A 178 11.87 10.35 -23.86
N LYS A 179 11.71 9.04 -23.69
CA LYS A 179 10.49 8.45 -23.13
C LYS A 179 10.79 7.25 -22.26
N ARG A 180 9.96 7.06 -21.24
CA ARG A 180 9.93 5.88 -20.38
C ARG A 180 8.53 5.30 -20.42
N ASP A 181 8.42 4.05 -20.82
CA ASP A 181 7.14 3.36 -20.97
C ASP A 181 6.96 2.31 -19.89
N HIS A 182 5.71 2.17 -19.44
CA HIS A 182 5.30 1.26 -18.40
C HIS A 182 4.00 0.57 -18.80
N LEU A 183 3.93 -0.74 -18.56
CA LEU A 183 2.74 -1.56 -18.75
C LEU A 183 2.39 -2.23 -17.43
N SER A 184 1.13 -2.16 -17.03
CA SER A 184 0.62 -2.88 -15.86
C SER A 184 -0.71 -3.54 -16.19
N SER A 185 -0.97 -4.74 -15.64
CA SER A 185 -2.26 -5.40 -15.72
C SER A 185 -3.00 -5.27 -14.39
N LEU A 186 -4.28 -4.90 -14.44
CA LEU A 186 -5.18 -4.83 -13.28
C LEU A 186 -6.32 -5.84 -13.47
N SER A 187 -6.55 -6.70 -12.48
CA SER A 187 -7.71 -7.61 -12.45
C SER A 187 -8.77 -7.05 -11.50
N THR A 188 -9.96 -6.75 -12.01
CA THR A 188 -11.08 -6.25 -11.19
C THR A 188 -11.93 -7.43 -10.70
N GLY A 189 -12.02 -7.64 -9.38
CA GLY A 189 -12.52 -8.86 -8.75
C GLY A 189 -14.04 -9.14 -8.80
N ASP A 190 -14.82 -8.49 -9.68
CA ASP A 190 -16.29 -8.71 -9.73
C ASP A 190 -16.83 -9.08 -11.13
N ARG A 191 -15.99 -9.00 -12.16
CA ARG A 191 -16.20 -9.61 -13.48
C ARG A 191 -14.81 -9.87 -14.05
N GLN A 192 -14.55 -10.99 -14.71
CA GLN A 192 -13.29 -11.30 -15.42
C GLN A 192 -12.94 -10.25 -16.49
N VAL A 193 -12.60 -9.03 -16.08
CA VAL A 193 -12.22 -7.90 -16.92
C VAL A 193 -10.82 -7.55 -16.49
N HIS A 194 -9.85 -8.03 -17.27
CA HIS A 194 -8.49 -7.58 -17.15
C HIS A 194 -8.39 -6.19 -17.79
N LEU A 195 -7.66 -5.29 -17.17
CA LEU A 195 -7.40 -3.96 -17.70
C LEU A 195 -5.89 -3.85 -17.92
N TYR A 196 -5.49 -3.33 -19.09
CA TYR A 196 -4.11 -2.94 -19.34
C TYR A 196 -3.97 -1.45 -19.09
N VAL A 197 -3.00 -1.06 -18.27
CA VAL A 197 -2.63 0.34 -18.05
C VAL A 197 -1.32 0.58 -18.77
N ILE A 198 -1.36 1.38 -19.82
CA ILE A 198 -0.16 1.85 -20.53
C ILE A 198 0.16 3.27 -20.07
N ARG A 199 1.42 3.53 -19.73
CA ARG A 199 1.89 4.85 -19.28
C ARG A 199 3.19 5.20 -20.00
N THR A 200 3.29 6.44 -20.45
CA THR A 200 4.51 7.01 -21.01
C THR A 200 4.85 8.30 -20.28
N GLU A 201 6.10 8.42 -19.83
CA GLU A 201 6.66 9.61 -19.18
C GLU A 201 7.72 10.26 -20.06
N THR A 202 7.79 11.60 -20.05
CA THR A 202 8.76 12.35 -20.87
C THR A 202 9.15 13.69 -20.24
N GLY A 203 10.39 14.10 -20.52
CA GLY A 203 10.91 15.43 -20.25
C GLY A 203 10.75 16.41 -21.42
N ASP A 204 10.37 15.94 -22.60
CA ASP A 204 10.50 16.69 -23.86
C ASP A 204 9.22 17.42 -24.29
N SER A 205 8.11 17.21 -23.56
CA SER A 205 6.80 17.78 -23.88
C SER A 205 6.21 18.53 -22.67
N SER A 206 5.28 19.46 -22.96
CA SER A 206 4.44 20.09 -21.93
C SER A 206 3.51 19.09 -21.25
N LEU A 207 3.27 17.93 -21.87
CA LEU A 207 2.66 16.75 -21.25
C LEU A 207 3.78 15.86 -20.68
N ARG A 208 3.92 15.84 -19.35
CA ARG A 208 4.98 15.11 -18.62
C ARG A 208 4.69 13.62 -18.51
N SER A 209 3.42 13.24 -18.43
CA SER A 209 3.02 11.84 -18.49
C SER A 209 1.61 11.68 -19.06
N ALA A 210 1.42 10.67 -19.88
CA ALA A 210 0.12 10.22 -20.36
C ALA A 210 -0.09 8.77 -19.89
N THR A 211 -1.29 8.45 -19.45
CA THR A 211 -1.69 7.10 -19.04
C THR A 211 -3.02 6.77 -19.67
N LEU A 212 -3.13 5.58 -20.26
CA LEU A 212 -4.36 5.08 -20.87
C LEU A 212 -4.71 3.73 -20.23
N THR A 213 -5.95 3.60 -19.78
CA THR A 213 -6.49 2.33 -19.27
C THR A 213 -7.33 1.68 -20.35
N LEU A 214 -6.87 0.54 -20.84
CA LEU A 214 -7.47 -0.27 -21.88
C LEU A 214 -8.18 -1.48 -21.29
N ARG A 215 -9.29 -1.88 -21.88
CA ARG A 215 -9.97 -3.15 -21.55
C ARG A 215 -9.29 -4.33 -22.25
N SER A 216 -9.03 -5.44 -21.57
CA SER A 216 -8.30 -6.58 -22.17
C SER A 216 -8.98 -7.21 -23.38
N ASN A 217 -10.31 -7.23 -23.41
CA ASN A 217 -11.06 -8.00 -24.40
C ASN A 217 -11.06 -7.35 -25.79
N ASP A 218 -11.13 -6.02 -25.85
CA ASP A 218 -11.22 -5.26 -27.11
C ASP A 218 -10.21 -4.12 -27.19
N LEU A 219 -9.32 -3.98 -26.21
CA LEU A 219 -8.30 -2.94 -26.11
C LEU A 219 -8.85 -1.52 -26.23
N ALA A 220 -10.15 -1.33 -25.99
CA ALA A 220 -10.77 -0.02 -26.00
C ALA A 220 -10.33 0.79 -24.78
N ALA A 221 -9.98 2.06 -25.01
CA ALA A 221 -9.61 2.98 -23.95
C ALA A 221 -10.83 3.42 -23.14
N LEU A 222 -10.80 3.15 -21.84
CA LEU A 222 -11.87 3.50 -20.90
C LEU A 222 -11.58 4.80 -20.15
N LYS A 223 -10.30 5.02 -19.82
CA LYS A 223 -9.82 6.14 -19.02
C LYS A 223 -8.47 6.64 -19.54
N GLY A 224 -8.24 7.93 -19.41
CA GLY A 224 -6.99 8.59 -19.73
C GLY A 224 -6.60 9.55 -18.61
N ALA A 225 -5.35 9.56 -18.18
CA ALA A 225 -4.81 10.51 -17.21
C ALA A 225 -3.59 11.22 -17.80
N PHE A 226 -3.63 12.54 -17.82
CA PHE A 226 -2.69 13.41 -18.50
C PHE A 226 -2.12 14.42 -17.52
N ARG A 227 -0.82 14.34 -17.24
CA ARG A 227 -0.14 15.27 -16.35
C ARG A 227 0.67 16.28 -17.16
N PHE A 228 0.22 17.52 -17.14
CA PHE A 228 0.90 18.63 -17.80
C PHE A 228 1.95 19.27 -16.87
N GLU A 229 2.81 20.09 -17.47
CA GLU A 229 3.80 20.90 -16.77
C GLU A 229 3.16 21.75 -15.65
N GLY A 230 3.82 21.79 -14.47
CA GLY A 230 3.28 22.39 -13.25
C GLY A 230 2.25 21.51 -12.52
N ASP A 231 2.37 20.19 -12.64
CA ASP A 231 1.54 19.16 -11.98
C ASP A 231 0.03 19.29 -12.18
N ARG A 232 -0.37 19.85 -13.33
CA ARG A 232 -1.78 19.93 -13.72
C ARG A 232 -2.25 18.58 -14.25
N LEU A 233 -3.00 17.85 -13.44
CA LEU A 233 -3.61 16.58 -13.82
C LEU A 233 -4.98 16.78 -14.47
N VAL A 234 -5.16 16.19 -15.65
CA VAL A 234 -6.44 16.09 -16.35
C VAL A 234 -6.76 14.60 -16.51
N GLN A 235 -7.88 14.15 -15.96
CA GLN A 235 -8.40 12.81 -16.15
C GLN A 235 -9.60 12.83 -17.08
N LEU A 236 -9.70 11.87 -17.98
CA LEU A 236 -10.78 11.69 -18.91
C LEU A 236 -11.33 10.27 -18.73
N GLN A 237 -12.64 10.11 -18.72
CA GLN A 237 -13.30 8.81 -18.60
C GLN A 237 -14.51 8.76 -19.55
N ASP A 238 -14.72 7.61 -20.19
CA ASP A 238 -15.95 7.34 -20.94
C ASP A 238 -17.15 7.33 -19.97
N ALA A 239 -18.13 8.22 -20.22
CA ALA A 239 -19.33 8.35 -19.40
C ALA A 239 -20.46 7.35 -19.79
N GLY A 240 -20.24 6.53 -20.82
CA GLY A 240 -21.19 5.54 -21.32
C GLY A 240 -22.38 6.13 -22.08
N PRO A 241 -23.22 5.28 -22.72
CA PRO A 241 -24.43 5.73 -23.40
C PRO A 241 -25.41 6.33 -22.39
N ALA A 242 -26.14 7.37 -22.80
CA ALA A 242 -27.21 7.96 -22.01
C ALA A 242 -28.27 6.90 -21.71
N SER A 243 -28.20 6.26 -20.55
CA SER A 243 -29.32 5.46 -20.04
C SER A 243 -30.49 6.43 -19.91
N GLN A 244 -31.60 6.10 -20.58
CA GLN A 244 -32.79 6.91 -20.67
C GLN A 244 -33.15 7.43 -19.27
N ALA A 245 -32.95 8.74 -19.09
CA ALA A 245 -33.52 9.44 -17.96
C ALA A 245 -35.04 9.21 -18.03
N THR A 246 -35.57 8.53 -17.01
CA THR A 246 -36.98 8.65 -16.67
C THR A 246 -37.29 10.15 -16.61
N PRO A 247 -38.32 10.64 -17.32
CA PRO A 247 -38.53 12.07 -17.50
C PRO A 247 -38.62 12.77 -16.15
N ALA A 248 -37.97 13.93 -16.10
CA ALA A 248 -37.87 14.82 -14.97
C ALA A 248 -39.20 14.95 -14.22
N ALA A 249 -39.25 14.39 -13.01
CA ALA A 249 -40.12 14.95 -11.98
C ALA A 249 -39.55 16.33 -11.67
N GLN A 250 -40.22 17.36 -12.17
CA GLN A 250 -39.99 18.76 -11.82
C GLN A 250 -39.98 18.88 -10.29
N SER A 251 -38.80 18.90 -9.69
CA SER A 251 -38.64 19.21 -8.28
C SER A 251 -38.99 20.67 -8.11
N LYS A 252 -40.19 20.92 -7.58
CA LYS A 252 -40.64 22.23 -7.13
C LYS A 252 -39.54 22.84 -6.28
N LYS A 253 -39.12 24.05 -6.68
CA LYS A 253 -38.27 24.99 -5.94
C LYS A 253 -38.53 24.87 -4.42
N ALA A 254 -37.65 24.16 -3.72
CA ALA A 254 -37.50 24.32 -2.28
C ALA A 254 -36.72 25.63 -2.05
N PRO A 255 -37.08 26.44 -1.04
CA PRO A 255 -36.37 27.68 -0.75
C PRO A 255 -34.89 27.40 -0.42
N PRO A 256 -33.97 28.31 -0.77
CA PRO A 256 -32.54 28.08 -0.63
C PRO A 256 -32.22 27.86 0.85
N MET A 257 -31.90 26.61 1.20
CA MET A 257 -31.37 26.26 2.50
C MET A 257 -30.02 26.98 2.60
N ARG A 258 -29.92 27.94 3.53
CA ARG A 258 -28.73 28.76 3.76
C ARG A 258 -27.49 27.88 3.83
N GLU A 259 -26.57 28.09 2.89
CA GLU A 259 -25.30 27.38 2.78
C GLU A 259 -24.38 27.76 3.95
N THR A 260 -24.44 27.01 5.06
CA THR A 260 -23.46 27.13 6.15
C THR A 260 -22.11 26.54 5.74
N PRO A 261 -20.99 27.22 6.03
CA PRO A 261 -19.65 26.67 5.80
C PRO A 261 -19.41 25.37 6.58
N VAL A 262 -18.47 24.54 6.11
CA VAL A 262 -18.02 23.35 6.88
C VAL A 262 -17.35 23.80 8.16
N THR A 263 -17.74 23.15 9.25
CA THR A 263 -17.29 23.47 10.60
C THR A 263 -16.35 22.38 11.12
N PRO A 264 -15.48 22.68 12.10
CA PRO A 264 -14.70 21.66 12.80
C PRO A 264 -15.56 20.53 13.40
N SER A 265 -16.83 20.83 13.73
CA SER A 265 -17.83 19.85 14.16
C SER A 265 -18.15 18.80 13.09
N ASP A 266 -18.16 19.18 11.80
CA ASP A 266 -18.37 18.23 10.70
C ASP A 266 -17.19 17.25 10.57
N GLU A 267 -15.95 17.74 10.77
CA GLU A 267 -14.74 16.89 10.77
C GLU A 267 -14.72 15.93 11.96
N LEU A 268 -15.11 16.39 13.15
CA LEU A 268 -15.19 15.56 14.35
C LEU A 268 -16.20 14.41 14.21
N ARG A 269 -17.35 14.66 13.57
CA ARG A 269 -18.37 13.62 13.30
C ARG A 269 -17.87 12.54 12.35
N VAL A 270 -17.04 12.93 11.37
CA VAL A 270 -16.39 11.98 10.45
C VAL A 270 -15.39 11.12 11.18
N LEU A 271 -14.55 11.72 12.03
CA LEU A 271 -13.59 10.98 12.86
C LEU A 271 -14.31 10.03 13.82
N ALA A 272 -15.38 10.47 14.48
CA ALA A 272 -16.20 9.61 15.33
C ALA A 272 -16.81 8.41 14.58
N ALA A 273 -17.28 8.63 13.35
CA ALA A 273 -17.82 7.54 12.53
C ALA A 273 -16.75 6.55 12.05
N LEU A 274 -15.50 7.00 11.84
CA LEU A 274 -14.37 6.14 11.49
C LEU A 274 -13.88 5.33 12.69
N ASP A 275 -13.79 5.95 13.87
CA ASP A 275 -13.44 5.27 15.13
C ASP A 275 -14.43 4.16 15.50
N GLU A 276 -15.74 4.35 15.25
CA GLU A 276 -16.74 3.29 15.49
C GLU A 276 -16.50 1.98 14.72
N ILE A 277 -15.79 2.05 13.60
CA ILE A 277 -15.41 0.87 12.80
C ILE A 277 -13.92 0.54 12.93
N GLY A 278 -13.18 1.29 13.77
CA GLY A 278 -11.73 1.17 13.97
C GLY A 278 -10.89 1.51 12.73
N ALA A 279 -11.44 2.29 11.79
CA ALA A 279 -10.79 2.65 10.52
C ALA A 279 -9.97 3.95 10.59
N ASP A 280 -9.92 4.57 11.77
CA ASP A 280 -9.10 5.72 12.10
C ASP A 280 -7.69 5.31 12.56
N VAL A 281 -7.56 4.17 13.24
CA VAL A 281 -6.28 3.63 13.74
C VAL A 281 -5.72 2.54 12.82
N ASN A 282 -6.56 1.60 12.37
CA ASN A 282 -6.09 0.38 11.71
C ASN A 282 -6.07 0.45 10.18
N ASP A 283 -6.64 1.52 9.61
CA ASP A 283 -6.69 1.69 8.15
C ASP A 283 -5.92 2.96 7.73
N PRO A 284 -5.21 2.94 6.59
CA PRO A 284 -4.50 4.10 6.03
C PRO A 284 -5.48 5.11 5.44
N VAL A 285 -6.27 5.74 6.31
CA VAL A 285 -7.30 6.74 6.01
C VAL A 285 -6.86 8.10 6.53
N THR A 286 -6.92 9.11 5.67
CA THR A 286 -6.66 10.50 6.04
C THR A 286 -7.92 11.34 5.87
N VAL A 287 -8.25 12.14 6.88
CA VAL A 287 -9.39 13.07 6.85
C VAL A 287 -8.87 14.49 6.67
N GLN A 288 -9.37 15.21 5.66
CA GLN A 288 -9.00 16.60 5.40
C GLN A 288 -10.23 17.45 5.15
N THR A 289 -10.26 18.65 5.74
CA THR A 289 -11.33 19.63 5.49
C THR A 289 -10.97 20.52 4.31
N ASP A 290 -11.76 20.44 3.23
CA ASP A 290 -11.67 21.38 2.12
C ASP A 290 -12.51 22.63 2.43
N ARG A 291 -11.86 23.64 3.03
CA ARG A 291 -12.49 24.92 3.38
C ARG A 291 -12.97 25.71 2.16
N ALA A 292 -12.36 25.51 0.99
CA ALA A 292 -12.75 26.20 -0.25
C ALA A 292 -14.04 25.61 -0.85
N ARG A 293 -14.23 24.29 -0.70
CA ARG A 293 -15.40 23.57 -1.25
C ARG A 293 -16.45 23.20 -0.23
N ARG A 294 -16.22 23.46 1.07
CA ARG A 294 -17.15 23.16 2.18
C ARG A 294 -17.52 21.67 2.24
N HIS A 295 -16.51 20.78 2.17
CA HIS A 295 -16.67 19.33 2.35
C HIS A 295 -15.54 18.73 3.18
N VAL A 296 -15.81 17.62 3.87
CA VAL A 296 -14.79 16.79 4.52
C VAL A 296 -14.41 15.66 3.56
N VAL A 297 -13.14 15.62 3.16
CA VAL A 297 -12.59 14.62 2.22
C VAL A 297 -11.92 13.52 3.03
N VAL A 298 -12.37 12.29 2.84
CA VAL A 298 -11.76 11.09 3.43
C VAL A 298 -11.00 10.36 2.34
N THR A 299 -9.68 10.27 2.46
CA THR A 299 -8.81 9.61 1.49
C THR A 299 -8.21 8.34 2.08
N GLY A 300 -8.56 7.18 1.53
CA GLY A 300 -7.96 5.90 1.93
C GLY A 300 -7.01 5.36 0.86
N VAL A 301 -5.84 4.83 1.24
CA VAL A 301 -4.84 4.32 0.29
C VAL A 301 -4.53 2.85 0.55
N GLY A 302 -4.67 1.98 -0.45
CA GLY A 302 -4.32 0.55 -0.30
C GLY A 302 -5.26 -0.29 0.58
N ILE A 303 -6.44 0.24 0.92
CA ILE A 303 -7.45 -0.46 1.73
C ILE A 303 -8.12 -1.59 0.92
N GLN A 304 -8.31 -2.76 1.52
CA GLN A 304 -8.99 -3.88 0.85
C GLN A 304 -10.43 -3.52 0.40
N PRO A 305 -10.93 -4.06 -0.73
CA PRO A 305 -12.25 -3.70 -1.25
C PRO A 305 -13.43 -3.95 -0.29
N SER A 306 -13.41 -5.03 0.48
CA SER A 306 -14.41 -5.33 1.52
C SER A 306 -14.47 -4.23 2.57
N ARG A 307 -13.28 -3.80 3.03
CA ARG A 307 -13.10 -2.73 4.01
C ARG A 307 -13.48 -1.35 3.46
N GLN A 308 -13.23 -1.08 2.17
CA GLN A 308 -13.69 0.13 1.49
C GLN A 308 -15.22 0.26 1.47
N ILE A 309 -15.94 -0.86 1.29
CA ILE A 309 -17.42 -0.88 1.30
C ILE A 309 -17.95 -0.55 2.69
N GLU A 310 -17.33 -1.10 3.73
CA GLU A 310 -17.69 -0.83 5.13
C GLU A 310 -17.50 0.66 5.48
N ILE A 311 -16.34 1.24 5.16
CA ILE A 311 -16.03 2.65 5.37
C ILE A 311 -17.03 3.54 4.60
N ARG A 312 -17.31 3.25 3.33
CA ARG A 312 -18.31 4.00 2.55
C ARG A 312 -19.71 3.92 3.16
N ARG A 313 -20.13 2.73 3.58
CA ARG A 313 -21.46 2.53 4.19
C ARG A 313 -21.62 3.37 5.44
N LYS A 314 -20.59 3.45 6.28
CA LYS A 314 -20.62 4.23 7.52
C LYS A 314 -20.63 5.73 7.26
N LEU A 315 -19.85 6.20 6.28
CA LEU A 315 -19.73 7.62 5.96
C LEU A 315 -20.87 8.18 5.09
N LEU A 316 -21.65 7.33 4.42
CA LEU A 316 -22.84 7.71 3.66
C LEU A 316 -23.93 8.38 4.51
N ALA A 317 -23.96 8.10 5.82
CA ALA A 317 -24.91 8.70 6.75
C ALA A 317 -24.57 10.14 7.14
N LEU A 318 -23.34 10.60 6.85
CA LEU A 318 -22.87 11.93 7.20
C LEU A 318 -23.03 12.91 6.03
N PRO A 319 -23.65 14.08 6.24
CA PRO A 319 -23.73 15.09 5.21
C PRO A 319 -22.34 15.66 4.91
N ARG A 320 -22.10 16.04 3.65
CA ARG A 320 -20.89 16.77 3.18
C ARG A 320 -19.58 15.97 3.21
N THR A 321 -19.63 14.65 3.27
CA THR A 321 -18.46 13.76 3.18
C THR A 321 -18.20 13.30 1.75
N VAL A 322 -16.93 13.34 1.32
CA VAL A 322 -16.50 12.78 0.04
C VAL A 322 -15.41 11.75 0.29
N VAL A 323 -15.69 10.49 -0.05
CA VAL A 323 -14.75 9.37 0.16
C VAL A 323 -14.02 9.06 -1.14
N THR A 324 -12.70 9.21 -1.14
CA THR A 324 -11.82 8.89 -2.26
C THR A 324 -10.89 7.74 -1.86
N PHE A 325 -10.86 6.66 -2.63
CA PHE A 325 -9.88 5.59 -2.43
C PHE A 325 -8.85 5.61 -3.55
N LEU A 326 -7.58 5.65 -3.19
CA LEU A 326 -6.46 5.57 -4.11
C LEU A 326 -5.90 4.14 -4.08
N SER A 327 -5.80 3.52 -5.25
CA SER A 327 -5.31 2.14 -5.40
C SER A 327 -3.79 2.01 -5.33
N HIS A 328 -3.05 3.09 -5.02
CA HIS A 328 -1.58 3.09 -5.02
C HIS A 328 -1.00 4.14 -4.06
N VAL A 329 -0.15 3.69 -3.14
CA VAL A 329 1.00 4.46 -2.66
C VAL A 329 2.16 4.09 -3.60
N PRO A 330 3.06 4.99 -4.03
CA PRO A 330 4.43 4.57 -4.27
C PRO A 330 4.93 4.02 -2.95
N VAL A 331 5.15 2.70 -2.85
CA VAL A 331 5.90 2.15 -1.73
C VAL A 331 7.25 2.84 -1.80
N ALA A 332 7.44 3.90 -0.99
CA ALA A 332 8.75 4.22 -0.50
C ALA A 332 9.13 2.92 0.19
N HIS A 333 9.99 2.14 -0.47
CA HIS A 333 10.62 1.02 0.17
C HIS A 333 11.19 1.58 1.48
N LEU A 334 10.53 1.28 2.61
CA LEU A 334 11.26 1.10 3.85
C LEU A 334 12.49 0.32 3.43
N PRO A 335 13.72 0.84 3.65
CA PRO A 335 14.91 0.15 3.22
C PRO A 335 14.74 -1.27 3.73
N ALA A 336 14.70 -2.23 2.80
CA ALA A 336 14.60 -3.64 3.14
C ALA A 336 15.52 -3.83 4.33
N SER A 337 14.94 -4.24 5.46
CA SER A 337 15.67 -4.42 6.72
C SER A 337 16.95 -5.11 6.32
N LYS A 338 18.07 -4.38 6.42
CA LYS A 338 19.35 -4.88 5.92
C LYS A 338 19.45 -6.28 6.52
N ASN A 339 19.58 -7.30 5.67
CA ASN A 339 19.89 -8.63 6.14
C ASN A 339 21.18 -8.49 6.94
N PHE A 340 21.04 -8.28 8.24
CA PHE A 340 22.14 -8.17 9.16
C PHE A 340 22.62 -9.60 9.29
N LEU A 341 23.73 -9.88 8.61
CA LEU A 341 24.52 -11.07 8.90
C LEU A 341 24.69 -11.12 10.41
N PRO A 342 24.31 -12.24 11.08
CA PRO A 342 24.46 -12.34 12.51
C PRO A 342 25.93 -12.14 12.86
N SER A 343 26.23 -11.02 13.52
CA SER A 343 27.52 -10.85 14.17
C SER A 343 27.55 -11.77 15.39
N ASP A 344 28.71 -12.32 15.73
CA ASP A 344 28.91 -13.12 16.96
C ASP A 344 28.40 -12.40 18.22
N THR A 345 28.40 -11.06 18.21
CA THR A 345 27.88 -10.22 19.30
C THR A 345 26.35 -10.28 19.44
N ASN A 346 25.60 -10.43 18.35
CA ASN A 346 24.14 -10.56 18.34
C ASN A 346 23.71 -11.98 18.72
N ALA A 347 24.53 -12.99 18.38
CA ALA A 347 24.29 -14.37 18.79
C ALA A 347 24.31 -14.53 20.32
N ALA A 348 25.24 -13.85 21.01
CA ALA A 348 25.31 -13.85 22.47
C ALA A 348 24.10 -13.16 23.13
N ALA A 349 23.61 -12.06 22.56
CA ALA A 349 22.41 -11.38 23.02
C ALA A 349 21.16 -12.24 22.82
N ARG A 350 21.04 -12.89 21.67
CA ARG A 350 19.94 -13.82 21.38
C ARG A 350 19.93 -15.02 22.33
N HIS A 351 21.08 -15.66 22.56
CA HIS A 351 21.17 -16.76 23.51
C HIS A 351 20.77 -16.34 24.93
N PHE A 352 21.19 -15.15 25.37
CA PHE A 352 20.78 -14.60 26.67
C PHE A 352 19.26 -14.41 26.77
N LEU A 353 18.60 -13.91 25.72
CA LEU A 353 17.15 -13.77 25.67
C LEU A 353 16.44 -15.13 25.65
N GLU A 354 16.97 -16.11 24.92
CA GLU A 354 16.42 -17.47 24.85
C GLU A 354 16.49 -18.18 26.20
N GLU A 355 17.63 -18.07 26.91
CA GLU A 355 17.79 -18.59 28.28
C GLU A 355 16.75 -17.99 29.23
N ARG A 356 16.51 -16.68 29.13
CA ARG A 356 15.59 -15.95 30.01
C ARG A 356 14.12 -16.21 29.66
N ALA A 357 13.80 -16.36 28.38
CA ALA A 357 12.48 -16.72 27.90
C ALA A 357 12.07 -18.16 28.24
N GLY A 358 13.04 -19.04 28.53
CA GLY A 358 12.79 -20.48 28.71
C GLY A 358 12.83 -21.28 27.40
N GLY A 359 13.49 -20.75 26.37
CA GLY A 359 13.73 -21.42 25.09
C GLY A 359 13.43 -20.57 23.86
N PRO A 360 13.89 -21.00 22.66
CA PRO A 360 13.75 -20.23 21.43
C PRO A 360 12.30 -20.05 20.97
N GLN A 361 11.45 -21.08 21.11
CA GLN A 361 10.03 -21.00 20.75
C GLN A 361 9.26 -20.02 21.65
N GLN A 362 9.58 -20.01 22.94
CA GLN A 362 8.96 -19.09 23.89
C GLN A 362 9.41 -17.66 23.62
N LEU A 363 10.70 -17.44 23.27
CA LEU A 363 11.20 -16.14 22.85
C LEU A 363 10.48 -15.63 21.60
N GLU A 364 10.25 -16.48 20.59
CA GLU A 364 9.54 -16.11 19.37
C GLU A 364 8.09 -15.70 19.66
N THR A 365 7.37 -16.47 20.49
CA THR A 365 6.00 -16.13 20.91
C THR A 365 5.95 -14.82 21.70
N ILE A 366 6.92 -14.59 22.59
CA ILE A 366 7.05 -13.32 23.32
C ILE A 366 7.32 -12.19 22.35
N ALA A 367 8.21 -12.39 21.37
CA ALA A 367 8.59 -11.37 20.41
C ALA A 367 7.40 -10.96 19.53
N GLU A 368 6.67 -11.92 18.96
CA GLU A 368 5.48 -11.66 18.15
C GLU A 368 4.43 -10.86 18.93
N LYS A 369 4.01 -11.36 20.10
CA LYS A 369 3.00 -10.69 20.93
C LYS A 369 3.42 -9.30 21.39
N SER A 370 4.70 -9.12 21.74
CA SER A 370 5.21 -7.82 22.20
C SER A 370 5.30 -6.83 21.05
N LEU A 371 5.76 -7.25 19.86
CA LEU A 371 5.81 -6.40 18.69
C LEU A 371 4.42 -5.98 18.22
N ASP A 372 3.44 -6.89 18.25
CA ASP A 372 2.06 -6.55 17.87
C ASP A 372 1.43 -5.60 18.89
N ALA A 373 1.57 -5.86 20.19
CA ALA A 373 1.07 -4.95 21.23
C ALA A 373 1.72 -3.55 21.15
N SER A 374 3.02 -3.49 20.84
CA SER A 374 3.78 -2.24 20.65
C SER A 374 3.35 -1.46 19.41
N ARG A 375 3.08 -2.14 18.29
CA ARG A 375 2.55 -1.49 17.09
C ARG A 375 1.15 -0.94 17.32
N ASP A 376 0.29 -1.72 17.97
CA ASP A 376 -1.08 -1.29 18.26
C ASP A 376 -1.08 -0.11 19.24
N SER A 377 -0.24 -0.11 20.27
CA SER A 377 -0.10 1.03 21.18
C SER A 377 0.40 2.28 20.44
N LEU A 378 1.45 2.17 19.62
CA LEU A 378 1.93 3.27 18.79
C LEU A 378 0.85 3.84 17.86
N ALA A 379 0.02 2.98 17.27
CA ALA A 379 -1.08 3.41 16.40
C ALA A 379 -2.12 4.24 17.16
N TYR A 380 -2.52 3.85 18.37
CA TYR A 380 -3.42 4.64 19.21
C TYR A 380 -2.79 5.96 19.70
N ALA A 381 -1.48 5.96 20.01
CA ALA A 381 -0.76 7.18 20.37
C ALA A 381 -0.73 8.17 19.20
N HIS A 382 -0.45 7.70 17.98
CA HIS A 382 -0.51 8.52 16.77
C HIS A 382 -1.92 9.04 16.47
N ALA A 383 -2.97 8.24 16.73
CA ALA A 383 -4.35 8.70 16.58
C ALA A 383 -4.70 9.83 17.57
N LEU A 384 -4.24 9.73 18.82
CA LEU A 384 -4.38 10.80 19.83
C LEU A 384 -3.64 12.08 19.41
N ASP A 385 -2.43 11.96 18.91
CA ASP A 385 -1.64 13.07 18.38
C ASP A 385 -2.33 13.73 17.17
N GLY A 386 -2.84 12.93 16.23
CA GLY A 386 -3.62 13.43 15.09
C GLY A 386 -4.90 14.17 15.51
N LEU A 387 -5.56 13.76 16.60
CA LEU A 387 -6.65 14.53 17.18
C LEU A 387 -6.16 15.86 17.78
N ALA A 388 -5.01 15.87 18.46
CA ALA A 388 -4.42 17.09 19.02
C ALA A 388 -4.06 18.12 17.93
N GLU A 389 -3.46 17.66 16.82
CA GLU A 389 -3.14 18.52 15.67
C GLU A 389 -4.38 19.13 15.01
N LYS A 390 -5.47 18.34 14.90
CA LYS A 390 -6.73 18.76 14.26
C LYS A 390 -7.57 19.68 15.14
N PHE A 391 -7.49 19.50 16.46
CA PHE A 391 -8.25 20.25 17.45
C PHE A 391 -7.33 20.98 18.44
N PRO A 392 -6.51 21.95 17.98
CA PRO A 392 -5.76 22.81 18.88
C PRO A 392 -6.72 23.64 19.76
N VAL A 393 -6.23 24.12 20.91
CA VAL A 393 -7.02 24.83 21.93
C VAL A 393 -7.95 25.90 21.36
N MET A 394 -7.46 26.65 20.35
CA MET A 394 -8.26 27.67 19.66
C MET A 394 -9.48 27.10 18.94
N ILE A 395 -9.33 25.96 18.24
CA ILE A 395 -10.43 25.29 17.52
C ILE A 395 -11.37 24.62 18.53
N GLU A 396 -10.83 23.92 19.51
CA GLU A 396 -11.61 23.29 20.58
C GLU A 396 -12.51 24.32 21.29
N SER A 397 -12.01 25.53 21.56
CA SER A 397 -12.79 26.60 22.19
C SER A 397 -14.05 27.00 21.41
N THR A 398 -14.04 26.83 20.08
CA THR A 398 -15.15 27.15 19.17
C THR A 398 -16.17 26.02 19.00
N LEU A 399 -15.86 24.80 19.48
CA LEU A 399 -16.75 23.65 19.40
C LEU A 399 -17.97 23.82 20.30
N THR A 400 -19.10 23.23 19.86
CA THR A 400 -20.30 23.17 20.70
C THR A 400 -20.07 22.25 21.92
N PRO A 401 -20.84 22.38 23.01
CA PRO A 401 -20.71 21.48 24.16
C PRO A 401 -20.89 20.00 23.81
N GLU A 402 -21.76 19.70 22.84
CA GLU A 402 -21.97 18.34 22.33
C GLU A 402 -20.73 17.82 21.60
N ASP A 403 -20.15 18.61 20.70
CA ASP A 403 -18.93 18.24 19.98
C ASP A 403 -17.74 18.09 20.95
N LYS A 404 -17.63 18.94 21.98
CA LYS A 404 -16.61 18.78 23.02
C LYS A 404 -16.77 17.45 23.76
N ALA A 405 -18.00 17.05 24.07
CA ALA A 405 -18.25 15.75 24.68
C ALA A 405 -17.87 14.59 23.74
N THR A 406 -18.15 14.71 22.44
CA THR A 406 -17.69 13.71 21.45
C THR A 406 -16.17 13.61 21.38
N LEU A 407 -15.46 14.75 21.36
CA LEU A 407 -13.99 14.77 21.37
C LEU A 407 -13.42 14.14 22.63
N LEU A 408 -14.02 14.41 23.80
CA LEU A 408 -13.63 13.79 25.07
C LEU A 408 -13.83 12.27 25.03
N VAL A 409 -14.95 11.79 24.50
CA VAL A 409 -15.23 10.35 24.37
C VAL A 409 -14.20 9.66 23.47
N LEU A 410 -13.85 10.29 22.34
CA LEU A 410 -12.81 9.78 21.42
C LEU A 410 -11.45 9.69 22.12
N ARG A 411 -11.01 10.79 22.75
CA ARG A 411 -9.76 10.84 23.52
C ARG A 411 -9.71 9.74 24.57
N HIS A 412 -10.78 9.59 25.36
CA HIS A 412 -10.82 8.58 26.41
C HIS A 412 -10.79 7.15 25.85
N ARG A 413 -11.43 6.91 24.70
CA ARG A 413 -11.43 5.60 24.03
C ARG A 413 -10.03 5.21 23.57
N HIS A 414 -9.32 6.10 22.88
CA HIS A 414 -7.94 5.83 22.45
C HIS A 414 -7.00 5.67 23.64
N ALA A 415 -7.07 6.54 24.65
CA ALA A 415 -6.24 6.41 25.85
C ALA A 415 -6.47 5.07 26.58
N LYS A 416 -7.72 4.60 26.66
CA LYS A 416 -8.05 3.30 27.26
C LYS A 416 -7.62 2.11 26.40
N ALA A 417 -7.60 2.25 25.07
CA ALA A 417 -7.07 1.22 24.18
C ALA A 417 -5.55 1.12 24.29
N LEU A 418 -4.88 2.28 24.31
CA LEU A 418 -3.45 2.41 24.55
C LEU A 418 -3.03 1.81 25.91
N GLU A 419 -3.72 2.14 27.00
CA GLU A 419 -3.44 1.55 28.32
C GLU A 419 -3.57 0.01 28.31
N ARG A 420 -4.57 -0.53 27.59
CA ARG A 420 -4.74 -1.98 27.44
C ARG A 420 -3.59 -2.62 26.69
N ASN A 421 -3.15 -2.03 25.58
CA ASN A 421 -2.03 -2.56 24.78
C ASN A 421 -0.70 -2.47 25.53
N LEU A 422 -0.46 -1.39 26.28
CA LEU A 422 0.71 -1.27 27.16
C LEU A 422 0.70 -2.30 28.30
N ALA A 423 -0.48 -2.65 28.83
CA ALA A 423 -0.60 -3.74 29.79
C ALA A 423 -0.28 -5.09 29.16
N LEU A 424 -0.78 -5.36 27.94
CA LEU A 424 -0.45 -6.57 27.18
C LEU A 424 1.04 -6.67 26.87
N LEU A 425 1.67 -5.57 26.47
CA LEU A 425 3.11 -5.47 26.23
C LEU A 425 3.91 -5.76 27.51
N ALA A 426 3.50 -5.19 28.65
CA ALA A 426 4.14 -5.44 29.93
C ALA A 426 4.02 -6.92 30.35
N ASP A 427 2.86 -7.52 30.15
CA ASP A 427 2.58 -8.92 30.48
C ASP A 427 3.34 -9.88 29.55
N SER A 428 3.45 -9.57 28.26
CA SER A 428 4.20 -10.39 27.29
C SER A 428 5.69 -10.36 27.56
N LEU A 429 6.23 -9.21 27.96
CA LEU A 429 7.65 -9.02 28.28
C LEU A 429 8.02 -9.47 29.70
N ALA A 430 7.04 -9.70 30.59
CA ALA A 430 7.27 -10.06 31.99
C ALA A 430 8.30 -11.20 32.21
N PRO A 431 8.35 -12.27 31.38
CA PRO A 431 9.37 -13.32 31.52
C PRO A 431 10.81 -12.83 31.28
N LEU A 432 10.98 -11.77 30.49
CA LEU A 432 12.28 -11.20 30.13
C LEU A 432 12.72 -10.08 31.08
N LEU A 433 11.78 -9.39 31.73
CA LEU A 433 12.09 -8.24 32.57
C LEU A 433 12.72 -8.66 33.93
N PRO A 434 13.56 -7.81 34.53
CA PRO A 434 13.98 -8.00 35.92
C PRO A 434 12.78 -7.85 36.87
N ALA A 435 12.90 -8.39 38.09
CA ALA A 435 11.85 -8.31 39.10
C ALA A 435 11.42 -6.85 39.31
N ARG A 436 10.13 -6.59 39.13
CA ARG A 436 9.52 -5.26 39.08
C ARG A 436 9.76 -4.51 40.39
N PRO A 437 10.47 -3.36 40.41
CA PRO A 437 10.40 -2.47 41.56
C PRO A 437 8.97 -1.92 41.67
N GLN A 438 8.46 -1.86 42.89
CA GLN A 438 7.14 -1.31 43.20
C GLN A 438 7.13 0.18 42.84
N PRO A 439 6.18 0.67 42.04
CA PRO A 439 6.20 2.05 41.58
C PRO A 439 5.92 3.01 42.75
N GLU A 440 6.76 4.03 42.91
CA GLU A 440 6.34 5.27 43.56
C GLU A 440 5.33 5.93 42.63
N ALA A 441 4.10 6.11 43.13
CA ALA A 441 3.03 6.77 42.41
C ALA A 441 3.43 8.24 42.15
N THR A 442 4.05 8.49 41.01
CA THR A 442 4.31 9.86 40.56
C THR A 442 2.97 10.42 40.13
N VAL A 443 2.47 11.42 40.87
CA VAL A 443 1.21 12.09 40.54
C VAL A 443 1.38 12.77 39.18
N PRO A 444 0.52 12.49 38.19
CA PRO A 444 0.62 13.11 36.88
C PRO A 444 0.45 14.63 37.01
N ARG A 445 1.39 15.39 36.45
CA ARG A 445 1.27 16.86 36.37
C ARG A 445 0.21 17.19 35.33
N LEU A 446 -0.88 17.82 35.76
CA LEU A 446 -2.01 18.23 34.93
C LEU A 446 -1.84 19.64 34.33
N ASP A 447 -0.66 20.24 34.45
CA ASP A 447 -0.44 21.66 34.12
C ASP A 447 -0.33 21.93 32.60
N THR A 448 -0.31 20.88 31.79
CA THR A 448 -0.23 20.96 30.32
C THR A 448 -1.55 20.63 29.66
N SER A 449 -1.86 21.31 28.56
CA SER A 449 -3.01 20.97 27.71
C SER A 449 -2.93 19.52 27.24
N TRP A 450 -4.07 18.86 27.04
CA TRP A 450 -4.09 17.48 26.55
C TRP A 450 -3.43 17.36 25.17
N GLN A 451 -3.48 18.42 24.35
CA GLN A 451 -2.81 18.46 23.05
C GLN A 451 -1.28 18.33 23.20
N THR A 452 -0.67 19.12 24.08
CA THR A 452 0.77 19.05 24.34
C THR A 452 1.19 17.70 24.92
N GLY A 453 0.32 17.12 25.77
CA GLY A 453 0.63 15.82 26.35
C GLY A 453 0.38 14.65 25.39
N ALA A 454 -0.47 14.79 24.38
CA ALA A 454 -0.65 13.79 23.31
C ALA A 454 0.58 13.73 22.39
N GLU A 455 1.14 14.88 22.02
CA GLU A 455 2.40 14.97 21.24
C GLU A 455 3.54 14.29 22.00
N LYS A 456 3.73 14.64 23.27
CA LYS A 456 4.76 14.03 24.13
C LYS A 456 4.57 12.51 24.26
N LEU A 457 3.33 12.08 24.51
CA LEU A 457 2.99 10.67 24.62
C LEU A 457 3.34 9.90 23.33
N TYR A 458 3.09 10.48 22.16
CA TYR A 458 3.46 9.85 20.89
C TYR A 458 4.99 9.74 20.71
N GLU A 459 5.76 10.77 21.08
CA GLU A 459 7.23 10.70 21.04
C GLU A 459 7.79 9.64 22.00
N ASP A 460 7.25 9.55 23.21
CA ASP A 460 7.68 8.59 24.22
C ASP A 460 7.26 7.16 23.83
N GLU A 461 6.07 6.97 23.25
CA GLU A 461 5.61 5.67 22.71
C GLU A 461 6.44 5.23 21.50
N ARG A 462 6.81 6.15 20.60
CA ARG A 462 7.68 5.84 19.46
C ARG A 462 9.06 5.37 19.92
N ARG A 463 9.61 6.01 20.96
CA ARG A 463 10.89 5.60 21.57
C ARG A 463 10.78 4.22 22.21
N LEU A 464 9.65 3.93 22.85
CA LEU A 464 9.35 2.61 23.42
C LEU A 464 9.31 1.54 22.31
N ASP A 465 8.56 1.79 21.23
CA ASP A 465 8.45 0.87 20.08
C ASP A 465 9.81 0.59 19.43
N ASP A 466 10.59 1.63 19.16
CA ASP A 466 11.96 1.49 18.66
C ASP A 466 12.80 0.62 19.59
N THR A 467 12.73 0.84 20.91
CA THR A 467 13.48 0.06 21.90
C THR A 467 13.06 -1.41 21.90
N VAL A 468 11.76 -1.70 21.87
CA VAL A 468 11.21 -3.06 21.81
C VAL A 468 11.66 -3.77 20.52
N ALA A 469 11.56 -3.10 19.37
CA ALA A 469 11.97 -3.65 18.08
C ALA A 469 13.47 -3.98 18.02
N HIS A 470 14.32 -3.08 18.53
CA HIS A 470 15.78 -3.31 18.55
C HIS A 470 16.18 -4.42 19.53
N LEU A 471 15.50 -4.50 20.68
CA LEU A 471 15.75 -5.52 21.70
C LEU A 471 15.40 -6.92 21.19
N LEU A 472 14.19 -7.09 20.64
CA LEU A 472 13.72 -8.38 20.14
C LEU A 472 14.38 -8.77 18.81
N GLY A 473 14.79 -7.80 18.01
CA GLY A 473 15.61 -7.99 16.82
C GLY A 473 17.06 -8.39 17.11
N ALA A 474 17.47 -8.46 18.39
CA ALA A 474 18.84 -8.72 18.84
C ALA A 474 19.87 -7.81 18.15
N LEU A 475 19.50 -6.54 17.92
CA LEU A 475 20.39 -5.52 17.35
C LEU A 475 21.33 -4.92 18.40
N PHE A 476 21.13 -5.26 19.67
CA PHE A 476 21.97 -4.88 20.78
C PHE A 476 23.00 -5.97 21.11
N SER A 477 24.17 -5.53 21.59
CA SER A 477 25.07 -6.42 22.33
C SER A 477 24.41 -6.94 23.61
N LYS A 478 24.96 -8.01 24.21
CA LYS A 478 24.46 -8.55 25.50
C LYS A 478 24.33 -7.46 26.59
N GLN A 479 25.38 -6.66 26.78
CA GLN A 479 25.39 -5.61 27.81
C GLN A 479 24.36 -4.50 27.55
N GLN A 480 24.16 -4.13 26.28
CA GLN A 480 23.10 -3.19 25.89
C GLN A 480 21.70 -3.80 26.07
N THR A 481 21.54 -5.10 25.80
CA THR A 481 20.28 -5.82 26.01
C THR A 481 19.89 -5.84 27.49
N GLU A 482 20.84 -6.13 28.38
CA GLU A 482 20.62 -6.09 29.84
C GLU A 482 20.25 -4.68 30.32
N SER A 483 20.96 -3.65 29.85
CA SER A 483 20.64 -2.25 30.17
C SER A 483 19.27 -1.83 29.64
N ALA A 484 18.91 -2.24 28.41
CA ALA A 484 17.64 -1.92 27.79
C ALA A 484 16.47 -2.62 28.49
N LEU A 485 16.61 -3.89 28.90
CA LEU A 485 15.61 -4.57 29.72
C LEU A 485 15.38 -3.86 31.07
N GLY A 486 16.42 -3.27 31.65
CA GLY A 486 16.34 -2.47 32.86
C GLY A 486 15.56 -1.16 32.66
N SER A 487 15.83 -0.41 31.58
CA SER A 487 15.13 0.84 31.29
C SER A 487 13.69 0.62 30.82
N LEU A 488 13.44 -0.46 30.07
CA LEU A 488 12.14 -0.75 29.45
C LEU A 488 11.00 -0.83 30.47
N THR A 489 11.27 -1.35 31.66
CA THR A 489 10.25 -1.38 32.74
C THR A 489 9.85 0.02 33.17
N HIS A 490 10.83 0.93 33.27
CA HIS A 490 10.60 2.32 33.63
C HIS A 490 9.91 3.07 32.49
N ASP A 491 10.32 2.84 31.24
CA ASP A 491 9.74 3.48 30.06
C ASP A 491 8.25 3.11 29.91
N ILE A 492 7.90 1.83 30.02
CA ILE A 492 6.49 1.38 30.00
C ILE A 492 5.68 2.05 31.13
N GLN A 493 6.24 2.18 32.33
CA GLN A 493 5.55 2.83 33.46
C GLN A 493 5.35 4.33 33.26
N ASN A 494 6.35 5.01 32.70
CA ASN A 494 6.26 6.43 32.38
C ASN A 494 5.15 6.68 31.38
N VAL A 495 5.14 5.94 30.26
CA VAL A 495 4.07 6.03 29.26
C VAL A 495 2.71 5.72 29.90
N GLN A 496 2.57 4.64 30.67
CA GLN A 496 1.29 4.32 31.36
C GLN A 496 0.80 5.47 32.26
N THR A 497 1.72 6.17 32.92
CA THR A 497 1.39 7.32 33.77
C THR A 497 0.91 8.51 32.92
N GLU A 498 1.55 8.75 31.79
CA GLU A 498 1.15 9.80 30.85
C GLU A 498 -0.19 9.53 30.18
N VAL A 499 -0.46 8.28 29.79
CA VAL A 499 -1.76 7.86 29.25
C VAL A 499 -2.88 8.11 30.27
N ARG A 500 -2.65 7.79 31.54
CA ARG A 500 -3.61 8.08 32.62
C ARG A 500 -3.81 9.57 32.83
N ALA A 501 -2.76 10.37 32.70
CA ALA A 501 -2.87 11.82 32.71
C ALA A 501 -3.78 12.30 31.57
N GLN A 502 -3.58 11.80 30.35
CA GLN A 502 -4.40 12.15 29.18
C GLN A 502 -5.88 11.80 29.34
N ALA A 503 -6.17 10.66 29.98
CA ALA A 503 -7.53 10.23 30.28
C ALA A 503 -8.20 11.04 31.40
N ALA A 504 -7.43 11.70 32.26
CA ALA A 504 -7.91 12.47 33.40
C ALA A 504 -8.13 13.96 33.11
N VAL A 505 -7.57 14.49 32.02
CA VAL A 505 -7.80 15.88 31.59
C VAL A 505 -9.22 16.03 31.03
N PRO A 506 -10.09 16.87 31.66
CA PRO A 506 -11.49 17.05 31.27
C PRO A 506 -11.68 17.79 29.95
#